data_AF-A0A0N5AZW1-F1
#
_entry.id   AF-A0A0N5AZW1-F1
#
_cell.length_a   1.000
_cell.length_b   1.000
_cell.length_c   1.000
_cell.angle_alpha   90.00
_cell.angle_beta   90.00
_cell.angle_gamma   90.00
#
_symmetry.space_group_name_H-M   'P 1'
#
loop_
_entity.id
_entity.type
_entity.pdbx_description
1 polymer ?
#
loop_
_entity_poly.entity_id
_entity_poly.type
_entity_poly.pdbx_seq_one_letter_code
_entity_poly.pdbx_strand_id
1 'polypeptide(L)'
;MVQSLNIGSGSSDSRVGFVQFDSEARLGFNIDTYSTKSQVINAIRSLSYSGGGTNIAKGMEFAIRNVFETHSRNVLKIMVVVTDGQDPSNVAVVQNLADEENIVVYAIGVTDGIDMAELVNATGDKSRVFTAKDFGDLADTMRTVCYEIAGPTQQPGFVGKSCGCDDNKQLGRHKYWLDVVYAVDTTDAVSKEDFTSIQIFTNLTDVFHGHDYATYIRKNLQQMHGSNAAVQDAMNAAKDMFEEEARAKRRKNVKKVVVLFTTKDVECEKRKMIKSKIDDESSLCQVIVKMKGDGVTFVVVAVKEAGTNDYPVIDIASSCNIIRNSENLNIDILRSLCRANCFCTQDFVQFDRHGDECEKYAECYRTNLMPLPKESAVYACEDVNGVIPYVYSQEKDDFIKELHLKAKFFPYWIGNECYDGNCYGTTAAPYYETNYQNWCTNKGQPKFGDGNCIYVGQCSGFKSGWFSAECDDIITEKFFTCEVDACSVNNYCPVSN
;
A
#
# COMPACT_ATOMS: atom_id res chain seq x y z
N MET A 1 -3.88 16.17 11.36
CA MET A 1 -2.59 15.58 11.77
C MET A 1 -2.73 14.37 12.70
N VAL A 2 -3.10 14.51 13.98
CA VAL A 2 -3.20 13.31 14.88
C VAL A 2 -4.17 12.24 14.36
N GLN A 3 -5.27 12.67 13.73
CA GLN A 3 -6.24 11.75 13.13
C GLN A 3 -5.69 10.89 11.99
N SER A 4 -4.67 11.36 11.27
CA SER A 4 -4.06 10.66 10.14
C SER A 4 -2.85 9.79 10.54
N LEU A 5 -2.48 9.75 11.82
CA LEU A 5 -1.38 8.93 12.31
C LEU A 5 -1.89 7.62 12.93
N ASN A 6 -1.19 6.52 12.66
CA ASN A 6 -1.35 5.27 13.43
C ASN A 6 -0.59 5.41 14.76
N ILE A 7 -1.30 5.64 15.87
CA ILE A 7 -0.70 5.92 17.19
C ILE A 7 -0.76 4.69 18.07
N GLY A 8 0.40 4.30 18.60
CA GLY A 8 0.53 3.08 19.39
C GLY A 8 1.90 2.92 20.04
N SER A 9 2.04 1.83 20.80
CA SER A 9 3.27 1.51 21.54
C SER A 9 4.23 0.61 20.74
N GLY A 10 3.80 0.08 19.60
CA GLY A 10 4.54 -0.84 18.75
C GLY A 10 5.81 -0.25 18.13
N SER A 11 6.58 -1.10 17.45
CA SER A 11 7.81 -0.70 16.77
C SER A 11 7.56 0.02 15.44
N SER A 12 6.36 -0.12 14.86
CA SER A 12 5.91 0.53 13.62
C SER A 12 4.89 1.64 13.84
N ASP A 13 4.54 1.92 15.09
CA ASP A 13 3.52 2.92 15.41
C ASP A 13 4.13 4.31 15.59
N SER A 14 3.37 5.33 15.24
CA SER A 14 3.72 6.72 15.49
C SER A 14 3.51 7.07 16.96
N ARG A 15 4.36 7.98 17.44
CA ARG A 15 4.32 8.51 18.80
C ARG A 15 4.26 10.03 18.72
N VAL A 16 3.41 10.64 19.54
CA VAL A 16 3.11 12.07 19.47
C VAL A 16 3.33 12.68 20.85
N GLY A 17 4.12 13.75 20.88
CA GLY A 17 4.32 14.61 22.05
C GLY A 17 3.91 16.04 21.72
N PHE A 18 3.75 16.86 22.75
CA PHE A 18 3.33 18.24 22.58
C PHE A 18 4.14 19.15 23.51
N VAL A 19 4.77 20.17 22.93
CA VAL A 19 5.50 21.21 23.64
C VAL A 19 4.79 22.54 23.38
N GLN A 20 4.45 23.24 24.46
CA GLN A 20 3.96 24.62 24.39
C GLN A 20 5.15 25.56 24.52
N PHE A 21 5.16 26.64 23.75
CA PHE A 21 6.14 27.70 23.91
C PHE A 21 5.49 29.08 23.82
N ASP A 22 6.03 29.99 24.62
CA ASP A 22 5.79 31.42 24.61
C ASP A 22 7.15 32.12 24.83
N SER A 23 7.30 32.96 25.86
CA SER A 23 8.60 33.39 26.36
C SER A 23 9.39 32.24 27.00
N GLU A 24 8.69 31.19 27.43
CA GLU A 24 9.21 29.95 28.01
C GLU A 24 8.73 28.72 27.23
N ALA A 25 9.45 27.60 27.31
CA ALA A 25 9.01 26.32 26.75
C ALA A 25 8.60 25.35 27.87
N ARG A 26 7.48 24.64 27.68
CA ARG A 26 6.89 23.72 28.66
C ARG A 26 6.41 22.44 27.98
N LEU A 27 6.63 21.30 28.64
CA LEU A 27 6.10 20.02 28.19
C LEU A 27 4.58 19.97 28.45
N GLY A 28 3.79 19.81 27.39
CA GLY A 28 2.36 19.46 27.52
C GLY A 28 2.20 17.98 27.82
N PHE A 29 2.77 17.12 26.98
CA PHE A 29 2.93 15.68 27.23
C PHE A 29 4.06 15.11 26.37
N ASN A 30 4.67 14.01 26.83
CA ASN A 30 5.79 13.36 26.16
C ASN A 30 5.30 12.36 25.08
N ILE A 31 6.18 11.99 24.15
CA ILE A 31 5.87 11.11 23.01
C ILE A 31 5.45 9.69 23.41
N ASP A 32 5.77 9.26 24.63
CA ASP A 32 5.44 7.95 25.20
C ASP A 32 4.29 7.99 26.21
N THR A 33 3.71 9.17 26.47
CA THR A 33 2.67 9.35 27.49
C THR A 33 1.34 8.68 27.11
N TYR A 34 0.99 8.67 25.83
CA TYR A 34 -0.28 8.14 25.33
C TYR A 34 -0.06 7.11 24.22
N SER A 35 -0.81 6.02 24.27
CA SER A 35 -0.68 4.89 23.35
C SER A 35 -1.87 4.71 22.42
N THR A 36 -2.83 5.65 22.43
CA THR A 36 -3.98 5.63 21.51
C THR A 36 -4.27 7.02 20.97
N LYS A 37 -4.83 7.08 19.76
CA LYS A 37 -5.24 8.32 19.09
C LYS A 37 -6.22 9.15 19.93
N SER A 38 -7.21 8.50 20.54
CA SER A 38 -8.22 9.16 21.38
C SER A 38 -7.58 9.84 22.61
N GLN A 39 -6.62 9.18 23.27
CA GLN A 39 -5.91 9.75 24.42
C GLN A 39 -5.12 11.00 24.04
N VAL A 40 -4.40 10.97 22.93
CA VAL A 40 -3.65 12.14 22.42
C VAL A 40 -4.59 13.29 22.10
N ILE A 41 -5.70 13.04 21.40
CA ILE A 41 -6.69 14.09 21.06
C ILE A 41 -7.27 14.72 22.33
N ASN A 42 -7.64 13.91 23.32
CA ASN A 42 -8.21 14.41 24.57
C ASN A 42 -7.18 15.22 25.37
N ALA A 43 -5.92 14.79 25.40
CA ALA A 43 -4.85 15.53 26.05
C ALA A 43 -4.63 16.90 25.40
N ILE A 44 -4.59 16.97 24.07
CA ILE A 44 -4.47 18.24 23.33
C ILE A 44 -5.66 19.16 23.67
N ARG A 45 -6.89 18.63 23.69
CA ARG A 45 -8.10 19.40 24.05
C ARG A 45 -8.09 19.93 25.48
N SER A 46 -7.38 19.27 26.39
CA SER A 46 -7.27 19.69 27.80
C SER A 46 -6.16 20.72 28.06
N LEU A 47 -5.31 21.01 27.07
CA LEU A 47 -4.25 21.98 27.22
C LEU A 47 -4.82 23.39 27.40
N SER A 48 -4.28 24.12 28.37
CA SER A 48 -4.64 25.51 28.60
C SER A 48 -3.67 26.44 27.86
N TYR A 49 -4.18 27.58 27.41
CA TYR A 49 -3.38 28.64 26.83
C TYR A 49 -2.53 29.31 27.93
N SER A 50 -1.21 29.34 27.74
CA SER A 50 -0.27 29.87 28.74
C SER A 50 -0.05 31.39 28.64
N GLY A 51 -0.21 31.98 27.44
CA GLY A 51 0.00 33.41 27.18
C GLY A 51 1.48 33.85 27.30
N GLY A 52 1.88 34.86 26.53
CA GLY A 52 3.25 35.39 26.57
C GLY A 52 3.74 35.91 25.22
N GLY A 53 5.05 36.14 25.10
CA GLY A 53 5.69 36.45 23.81
C GLY A 53 5.95 35.20 22.98
N THR A 54 6.68 35.33 21.87
CA THR A 54 7.04 34.22 20.98
C THR A 54 8.54 33.96 21.04
N ASN A 55 8.95 32.72 21.32
CA ASN A 55 10.35 32.27 21.26
C ASN A 55 10.44 30.87 20.66
N ILE A 56 10.56 30.80 19.34
CA ILE A 56 10.68 29.56 18.57
C ILE A 56 11.96 28.82 18.94
N ALA A 57 13.09 29.50 19.06
CA ALA A 57 14.37 28.87 19.35
C ALA A 57 14.33 28.06 20.66
N LYS A 58 13.72 28.63 21.71
CA LYS A 58 13.57 27.97 23.01
C LYS A 58 12.60 26.79 22.97
N GLY A 59 11.51 26.90 22.21
CA GLY A 59 10.58 25.79 21.97
C GLY A 59 11.26 24.61 21.26
N MET A 60 12.02 24.91 20.19
CA MET A 60 12.79 23.91 19.45
C MET A 60 13.86 23.25 20.31
N GLU A 61 14.67 24.05 21.02
CA GLU A 61 15.73 23.51 21.89
C GLU A 61 15.15 22.61 22.99
N PHE A 62 14.04 23.01 23.60
CA PHE A 62 13.37 22.20 24.60
C PHE A 62 12.92 20.86 24.03
N ALA A 63 12.30 20.86 22.85
CA ALA A 63 11.84 19.64 22.19
C ALA A 63 13.00 18.72 21.81
N ILE A 64 14.10 19.25 21.28
CA ILE A 64 15.30 18.47 20.95
C ILE A 64 15.82 17.76 22.21
N ARG A 65 16.11 18.52 23.27
CA ARG A 65 16.78 18.00 24.48
C ARG A 65 15.89 17.15 25.38
N ASN A 66 14.61 17.46 25.50
CA ASN A 66 13.74 16.86 26.52
C ASN A 66 12.70 15.88 25.95
N VAL A 67 12.50 15.85 24.63
CA VAL A 67 11.53 14.97 23.98
C VAL A 67 12.22 14.00 23.04
N PHE A 68 13.08 14.49 22.13
CA PHE A 68 13.74 13.66 21.12
C PHE A 68 15.01 12.95 21.63
N GLU A 69 15.90 13.65 22.33
CA GLU A 69 17.16 13.07 22.86
C GLU A 69 16.89 11.94 23.86
N THR A 70 15.85 12.07 24.70
CA THR A 70 15.48 11.05 25.69
C THR A 70 14.93 9.76 25.06
N HIS A 71 14.71 9.75 23.73
CA HIS A 71 14.08 8.65 23.00
C HIS A 71 14.81 8.33 21.70
N SER A 72 15.97 7.69 21.85
CA SER A 72 16.81 7.23 20.73
C SER A 72 16.26 5.96 20.05
N ARG A 73 15.15 6.09 19.32
CA ARG A 73 14.72 5.07 18.34
C ARG A 73 15.27 5.43 16.97
N ASN A 74 15.69 4.44 16.18
CA ASN A 74 16.07 4.63 14.77
C ASN A 74 14.79 4.80 13.92
N VAL A 75 14.13 5.95 14.08
CA VAL A 75 12.86 6.32 13.44
C VAL A 75 12.97 7.74 12.87
N LEU A 76 12.10 8.06 11.92
CA LEU A 76 11.98 9.43 11.42
C LEU A 76 11.47 10.35 12.55
N LYS A 77 12.28 11.35 12.93
CA LYS A 77 11.92 12.37 13.93
C LYS A 77 11.45 13.62 13.21
N ILE A 78 10.25 14.09 13.54
CA ILE A 78 9.64 15.25 12.89
C ILE A 78 9.17 16.24 13.95
N MET A 79 9.54 17.50 13.78
CA MET A 79 9.06 18.62 14.57
C MET A 79 8.21 19.53 13.68
N VAL A 80 6.98 19.85 14.12
CA VAL A 80 6.12 20.83 13.46
C VAL A 80 5.95 22.03 14.39
N VAL A 81 6.56 23.15 14.04
CA VAL A 81 6.45 24.42 14.76
C VAL A 81 5.23 25.16 14.26
N VAL A 82 4.40 25.67 15.18
CA VAL A 82 3.25 26.52 14.87
C VAL A 82 3.39 27.82 15.65
N THR A 83 3.31 28.96 14.97
CA THR A 83 3.45 30.28 15.60
C THR A 83 2.53 31.30 14.92
N ASP A 84 2.11 32.31 15.65
CA ASP A 84 1.40 33.50 15.16
C ASP A 84 2.19 34.80 15.38
N GLY A 85 3.39 34.72 15.96
CA GLY A 85 4.23 35.86 16.32
C GLY A 85 5.68 35.72 15.87
N GLN A 86 6.46 36.76 16.17
CA GLN A 86 7.88 36.88 15.81
C GLN A 86 8.77 36.54 16.99
N ASP A 87 9.81 35.74 16.74
CA ASP A 87 10.91 35.46 17.66
C ASP A 87 12.08 36.43 17.38
N PRO A 88 12.47 37.27 18.34
CA PRO A 88 13.64 38.15 18.18
C PRO A 88 14.99 37.41 18.26
N SER A 89 15.00 36.08 18.46
CA SER A 89 16.20 35.28 18.69
C SER A 89 16.77 34.62 17.42
N ASN A 90 18.04 34.21 17.47
CA ASN A 90 18.73 33.56 16.35
C ASN A 90 18.41 32.06 16.29
N VAL A 91 17.28 31.72 15.67
CA VAL A 91 16.77 30.33 15.57
C VAL A 91 17.65 29.40 14.73
N ALA A 92 18.51 29.93 13.84
CA ALA A 92 19.35 29.12 12.95
C ALA A 92 20.36 28.24 13.71
N VAL A 93 20.81 28.67 14.90
CA VAL A 93 21.71 27.86 15.74
C VAL A 93 21.00 26.59 16.23
N VAL A 94 19.72 26.71 16.60
CA VAL A 94 18.93 25.58 17.10
C VAL A 94 18.50 24.66 15.95
N GLN A 95 18.31 25.21 14.75
CA GLN A 95 18.06 24.40 13.56
C GLN A 95 19.26 23.49 13.23
N ASN A 96 20.51 23.98 13.33
CA ASN A 96 21.68 23.12 13.14
C ASN A 96 21.74 21.97 14.17
N LEU A 97 21.35 22.23 15.41
CA LEU A 97 21.24 21.19 16.44
C LEU A 97 20.16 20.15 16.09
N ALA A 98 19.04 20.57 15.49
CA ALA A 98 18.02 19.65 15.00
C ALA A 98 18.56 18.73 13.89
N ASP A 99 19.35 19.28 12.95
CA ASP A 99 19.98 18.52 11.87
C ASP A 99 20.99 17.49 12.40
N GLU A 100 21.82 17.87 13.39
CA GLU A 100 22.77 16.95 14.05
C GLU A 100 22.05 15.75 14.71
N GLU A 101 20.85 15.98 15.25
CA GLU A 101 20.01 14.95 15.89
C GLU A 101 19.07 14.20 14.92
N ASN A 102 19.21 14.45 13.61
CA ASN A 102 18.38 13.89 12.53
C ASN A 102 16.88 14.19 12.71
N ILE A 103 16.54 15.42 13.09
CA ILE A 103 15.17 15.89 13.27
C ILE A 103 14.78 16.78 12.10
N VAL A 104 13.72 16.40 11.36
CA VAL A 104 13.19 17.23 10.27
C VAL A 104 12.21 18.25 10.84
N VAL A 105 12.46 19.54 10.58
CA VAL A 105 11.65 20.65 11.09
C VAL A 105 10.76 21.23 10.00
N TYR A 106 9.46 21.32 10.29
CA TYR A 106 8.44 22.04 9.51
C TYR A 106 7.94 23.23 10.33
N ALA A 107 7.54 24.30 9.65
CA ALA A 107 6.99 25.49 10.30
C ALA A 107 5.67 25.93 9.66
N ILE A 108 4.70 26.28 10.50
CA ILE A 108 3.42 26.87 10.10
C ILE A 108 3.29 28.23 10.79
N GLY A 109 3.25 29.27 9.98
CA GLY A 109 2.91 30.60 10.43
C GLY A 109 1.41 30.87 10.32
N VAL A 110 0.75 31.36 11.37
CA VAL A 110 -0.65 31.77 11.39
C VAL A 110 -0.76 33.30 11.44
N THR A 111 -1.46 33.93 10.49
CA THR A 111 -1.63 35.39 10.30
C THR A 111 -0.48 36.15 9.59
N ASP A 112 -0.74 37.41 9.22
CA ASP A 112 0.22 38.28 8.52
C ASP A 112 1.31 38.87 9.45
N GLY A 113 1.27 38.58 10.75
CA GLY A 113 2.19 39.13 11.76
C GLY A 113 3.59 38.51 11.81
N ILE A 114 3.92 37.58 10.90
CA ILE A 114 5.03 36.64 11.03
C ILE A 114 6.25 37.06 10.20
N ASP A 115 7.43 36.78 10.72
CA ASP A 115 8.66 36.90 9.95
C ASP A 115 8.96 35.60 9.19
N MET A 116 8.81 35.63 7.87
CA MET A 116 9.11 34.49 7.00
C MET A 116 10.58 34.07 7.04
N ALA A 117 11.51 35.00 7.26
CA ALA A 117 12.94 34.66 7.34
C ALA A 117 13.23 33.84 8.60
N GLU A 118 12.53 34.14 9.69
CA GLU A 118 12.61 33.38 10.94
C GLU A 118 12.15 31.94 10.76
N LEU A 119 10.99 31.72 10.11
CA LEU A 119 10.51 30.36 9.84
C LEU A 119 11.44 29.59 8.90
N VAL A 120 11.99 30.24 7.88
CA VAL A 120 12.97 29.62 6.98
C VAL A 120 14.25 29.24 7.74
N ASN A 121 14.71 30.08 8.66
CA ASN A 121 15.86 29.79 9.51
C ASN A 121 15.56 28.66 10.51
N ALA A 122 14.32 28.56 11.00
CA ALA A 122 13.89 27.49 11.90
C ALA A 122 13.82 26.13 11.20
N THR A 123 13.40 26.10 9.93
CA THR A 123 13.31 24.87 9.15
C THR A 123 14.60 24.52 8.42
N GLY A 124 15.47 25.49 8.15
CA GLY A 124 16.65 25.32 7.27
C GLY A 124 16.30 25.15 5.78
N ASP A 125 15.01 25.13 5.43
CA ASP A 125 14.52 24.90 4.07
C ASP A 125 13.17 25.61 3.88
N LYS A 126 13.12 26.52 2.91
CA LYS A 126 11.92 27.28 2.57
C LYS A 126 10.75 26.40 2.11
N SER A 127 11.01 25.23 1.52
CA SER A 127 9.96 24.29 1.11
C SER A 127 9.19 23.68 2.29
N ARG A 128 9.74 23.75 3.50
CA ARG A 128 9.13 23.24 4.74
C ARG A 128 8.39 24.31 5.54
N VAL A 129 8.21 25.51 4.98
CA VAL A 129 7.50 26.64 5.60
C VAL A 129 6.13 26.81 4.96
N PHE A 130 5.09 26.85 5.79
CA PHE A 130 3.70 26.99 5.39
C PHE A 130 3.06 28.17 6.13
N THR A 131 2.05 28.77 5.53
CA THR A 131 1.34 29.92 6.10
C THR A 131 -0.16 29.69 6.06
N ALA A 132 -0.83 29.86 7.18
CA ALA A 132 -2.28 29.88 7.33
C ALA A 132 -2.77 31.32 7.47
N LYS A 133 -3.87 31.68 6.80
CA LYS A 133 -4.42 33.05 6.85
C LYS A 133 -4.96 33.41 8.24
N ASP A 134 -5.59 32.44 8.89
CA ASP A 134 -6.15 32.55 10.22
C ASP A 134 -6.23 31.17 10.90
N PHE A 135 -6.74 31.12 12.12
CA PHE A 135 -6.91 29.86 12.87
C PHE A 135 -7.96 28.92 12.25
N GLY A 136 -8.86 29.41 11.39
CA GLY A 136 -9.79 28.58 10.61
C GLY A 136 -9.07 27.83 9.49
N ASP A 137 -8.11 28.48 8.82
CA ASP A 137 -7.28 27.94 7.74
C ASP A 137 -6.12 27.04 8.24
N LEU A 138 -5.84 27.06 9.55
CA LEU A 138 -4.79 26.25 10.16
C LEU A 138 -5.04 24.74 9.97
N ALA A 139 -6.30 24.29 10.00
CA ALA A 139 -6.65 22.89 9.80
C ALA A 139 -6.25 22.38 8.41
N ASP A 140 -6.49 23.20 7.38
CA ASP A 140 -6.13 22.88 5.99
C ASP A 140 -4.61 22.96 5.77
N THR A 141 -3.96 23.94 6.37
CA THR A 141 -2.49 24.05 6.30
C THR A 141 -1.81 22.87 6.98
N MET A 142 -2.30 22.46 8.16
CA MET A 142 -1.84 21.24 8.86
C MET A 142 -2.01 19.99 8.00
N ARG A 143 -3.09 19.90 7.22
CA ARG A 143 -3.33 18.79 6.30
C ARG A 143 -2.31 18.78 5.16
N THR A 144 -1.96 19.93 4.59
CA THR A 144 -0.89 20.05 3.59
C THR A 144 0.47 19.62 4.14
N VAL A 145 0.82 20.05 5.35
CA VAL A 145 2.07 19.62 6.02
C VAL A 145 2.09 18.11 6.22
N CYS A 146 0.96 17.49 6.57
CA CYS A 146 0.86 16.03 6.68
C CYS A 146 1.15 15.33 5.34
N TYR A 147 0.69 15.87 4.20
CA TYR A 147 0.98 15.30 2.88
C TYR A 147 2.46 15.37 2.53
N GLU A 148 3.11 16.49 2.86
CA GLU A 148 4.55 16.64 2.62
C GLU A 148 5.38 15.72 3.51
N ILE A 149 4.98 15.56 4.79
CA ILE A 149 5.62 14.65 5.75
C ILE A 149 5.49 13.18 5.32
N ALA A 150 4.30 12.77 4.90
CA ALA A 150 4.02 11.40 4.53
C ALA A 150 4.64 11.02 3.15
N GLY A 151 5.09 12.01 2.38
CA GLY A 151 5.30 11.85 0.95
C GLY A 151 3.96 11.63 0.22
N PRO A 152 3.95 11.38 -1.10
CA PRO A 152 2.74 11.02 -1.81
C PRO A 152 2.22 9.64 -1.37
N THR A 153 1.64 9.58 -0.18
CA THR A 153 0.69 8.57 0.25
C THR A 153 -0.65 9.25 0.37
N GLN A 154 -1.60 8.65 -0.31
CA GLN A 154 -2.95 9.13 -0.58
C GLN A 154 -3.65 9.56 0.71
N GLN A 155 -4.43 10.64 0.63
CA GLN A 155 -5.51 10.87 1.60
C GLN A 155 -6.29 9.55 1.73
N PRO A 156 -6.87 9.18 2.90
CA PRO A 156 -7.86 8.12 2.93
C PRO A 156 -9.04 8.58 2.06
N GLY A 157 -9.04 8.16 0.79
CA GLY A 157 -9.88 8.77 -0.24
C GLY A 157 -9.22 9.00 -1.61
N PHE A 158 -8.26 8.19 -2.03
CA PHE A 158 -8.20 7.74 -3.43
C PHE A 158 -7.21 6.58 -3.51
N VAL A 159 -7.71 5.35 -3.57
CA VAL A 159 -6.86 4.20 -3.85
C VAL A 159 -6.30 4.35 -5.27
N GLY A 160 -5.00 4.15 -5.44
CA GLY A 160 -4.39 4.21 -6.77
C GLY A 160 -5.08 3.24 -7.74
N LYS A 161 -5.48 3.70 -8.92
CA LYS A 161 -6.08 2.81 -9.96
C LYS A 161 -5.19 1.63 -10.31
N SER A 162 -3.88 1.78 -10.16
CA SER A 162 -2.95 0.68 -10.33
C SER A 162 -1.82 0.81 -9.32
N CYS A 163 -1.08 -0.28 -9.14
CA CYS A 163 0.07 -0.30 -8.25
C CYS A 163 1.31 0.42 -8.83
N GLY A 164 1.16 1.21 -9.90
CA GLY A 164 2.23 2.03 -10.50
C GLY A 164 3.26 1.24 -11.31
N CYS A 165 3.00 -0.02 -11.65
CA CYS A 165 3.98 -0.89 -12.30
C CYS A 165 4.17 -0.63 -13.81
N ASP A 166 3.32 0.17 -14.43
CA ASP A 166 3.36 0.40 -15.89
C ASP A 166 4.35 1.49 -16.30
N ASP A 167 4.81 2.32 -15.37
CA ASP A 167 5.86 3.32 -15.64
C ASP A 167 7.27 2.73 -15.45
N ASN A 168 7.91 2.39 -16.56
CA ASN A 168 9.27 1.86 -16.60
C ASN A 168 10.31 2.74 -15.90
N LYS A 169 10.09 4.07 -15.83
CA LYS A 169 11.04 4.99 -15.19
C LYS A 169 11.04 4.86 -13.67
N GLN A 170 9.99 4.26 -13.09
CA GLN A 170 9.82 4.15 -11.64
C GLN A 170 10.29 2.80 -11.09
N LEU A 171 10.30 1.74 -11.91
CA LEU A 171 10.70 0.38 -11.51
C LEU A 171 12.05 0.32 -10.76
N GLY A 172 13.08 1.01 -11.23
CA GLY A 172 14.41 1.01 -10.60
C GLY A 172 14.52 1.80 -9.29
N ARG A 173 13.49 2.53 -8.88
CA ARG A 173 13.48 3.38 -7.66
C ARG A 173 12.61 2.81 -6.55
N HIS A 174 11.86 1.75 -6.85
CA HIS A 174 10.91 1.14 -5.95
C HIS A 174 11.61 0.26 -4.90
N LYS A 175 11.04 0.24 -3.69
CA LYS A 175 11.50 -0.65 -2.61
C LYS A 175 10.68 -1.94 -2.66
N TYR A 176 11.29 -3.02 -3.13
CA TYR A 176 10.65 -4.32 -3.24
C TYR A 176 10.82 -5.13 -1.94
N TRP A 177 9.77 -5.86 -1.53
CA TRP A 177 9.79 -6.76 -0.37
C TRP A 177 9.36 -8.18 -0.74
N LEU A 178 10.13 -8.77 -1.64
CA LEU A 178 9.86 -10.10 -2.16
C LEU A 178 10.83 -11.12 -1.56
N ASP A 179 10.36 -12.35 -1.42
CA ASP A 179 11.22 -13.51 -1.30
C ASP A 179 11.28 -14.15 -2.68
N VAL A 180 12.40 -13.94 -3.38
CA VAL A 180 12.56 -14.37 -4.77
C VAL A 180 13.52 -15.55 -4.84
N VAL A 181 13.04 -16.64 -5.44
CA VAL A 181 13.88 -17.78 -5.82
C VAL A 181 14.02 -17.80 -7.33
N TYR A 182 15.26 -17.82 -7.81
CA TYR A 182 15.54 -17.93 -9.24
C TYR A 182 15.87 -19.39 -9.57
N ALA A 183 15.13 -19.97 -10.50
CA ALA A 183 15.38 -21.29 -11.06
C ALA A 183 15.85 -21.10 -12.51
N VAL A 184 17.11 -21.44 -12.79
CA VAL A 184 17.72 -21.18 -14.10
C VAL A 184 18.05 -22.49 -14.79
N ASP A 185 17.51 -22.68 -15.99
CA ASP A 185 17.95 -23.74 -16.91
C ASP A 185 19.37 -23.43 -17.41
N THR A 186 20.32 -24.26 -17.02
CA THR A 186 21.73 -24.17 -17.42
C THR A 186 22.11 -25.30 -18.38
N THR A 187 21.15 -25.83 -19.12
CA THR A 187 21.42 -26.90 -20.08
C THR A 187 22.23 -26.41 -21.28
N ASP A 188 22.94 -27.35 -21.91
CA ASP A 188 23.61 -27.12 -23.21
C ASP A 188 22.63 -26.71 -24.34
N ALA A 189 21.32 -26.87 -24.12
CA ALA A 189 20.27 -26.40 -25.02
C ALA A 189 20.12 -24.87 -25.02
N VAL A 190 20.66 -24.16 -24.03
CA VAL A 190 20.64 -22.69 -23.97
C VAL A 190 21.81 -22.13 -24.80
N SER A 191 21.54 -21.24 -25.76
CA SER A 191 22.61 -20.62 -26.55
C SER A 191 23.52 -19.74 -25.67
N LYS A 192 24.78 -19.57 -26.05
CA LYS A 192 25.73 -18.74 -25.29
C LYS A 192 25.29 -17.26 -25.22
N GLU A 193 24.65 -16.76 -26.28
CA GLU A 193 24.09 -15.41 -26.33
C GLU A 193 22.89 -15.30 -25.40
N ASP A 194 21.96 -16.26 -25.43
CA ASP A 194 20.82 -16.32 -24.52
C ASP A 194 21.26 -16.47 -23.05
N PHE A 195 22.27 -17.30 -22.78
CA PHE A 195 22.85 -17.47 -21.45
C PHE A 195 23.53 -16.18 -20.94
N THR A 196 24.17 -15.43 -21.83
CA THR A 196 24.73 -14.11 -21.49
C THR A 196 23.61 -13.12 -21.17
N SER A 197 22.51 -13.16 -21.92
CA SER A 197 21.30 -12.38 -21.63
C SER A 197 20.63 -12.79 -20.32
N ILE A 198 20.86 -14.01 -19.79
CA ILE A 198 20.39 -14.49 -18.47
C ILE A 198 21.26 -13.97 -17.31
N GLN A 199 22.45 -13.38 -17.55
CA GLN A 199 23.30 -12.76 -16.50
C GLN A 199 22.70 -11.48 -15.87
N ILE A 200 21.41 -11.23 -16.09
CA ILE A 200 20.49 -10.22 -15.55
C ILE A 200 20.68 -9.97 -14.05
N PHE A 201 21.06 -11.02 -13.32
CA PHE A 201 21.27 -10.99 -11.88
C PHE A 201 22.13 -9.81 -11.43
N THR A 202 23.16 -9.43 -12.18
CA THR A 202 24.03 -8.31 -11.80
C THR A 202 23.31 -6.96 -11.85
N ASN A 203 22.40 -6.76 -12.81
CA ASN A 203 21.64 -5.52 -12.94
C ASN A 203 20.45 -5.48 -11.99
N LEU A 204 19.81 -6.62 -11.70
CA LEU A 204 18.73 -6.68 -10.71
C LEU A 204 19.27 -6.48 -9.28
N THR A 205 20.47 -6.97 -8.97
CA THR A 205 21.08 -6.75 -7.64
C THR A 205 21.43 -5.29 -7.35
N ASP A 206 21.55 -4.42 -8.35
CA ASP A 206 21.67 -2.98 -8.12
C ASP A 206 20.36 -2.37 -7.61
N VAL A 207 19.21 -2.98 -7.96
CA VAL A 207 17.87 -2.62 -7.47
C VAL A 207 17.61 -3.22 -6.07
N PHE A 208 18.12 -4.43 -5.82
CA PHE A 208 18.03 -5.10 -4.51
C PHE A 208 19.33 -4.88 -3.72
N HIS A 209 19.48 -3.70 -3.10
CA HIS A 209 20.66 -3.26 -2.33
C HIS A 209 21.45 -4.39 -1.63
N GLY A 210 22.50 -4.90 -2.28
CA GLY A 210 23.35 -5.98 -1.76
C GLY A 210 24.62 -6.17 -2.58
N HIS A 211 25.63 -5.34 -2.32
CA HIS A 211 26.85 -5.28 -3.14
C HIS A 211 27.65 -6.61 -3.14
N ASP A 212 27.61 -7.36 -2.05
CA ASP A 212 28.33 -8.64 -1.92
C ASP A 212 27.65 -9.81 -2.67
N TYR A 213 26.32 -9.77 -2.83
CA TYR A 213 25.55 -10.82 -3.51
C TYR A 213 25.74 -10.81 -5.03
N ALA A 214 25.86 -9.63 -5.64
CA ALA A 214 26.03 -9.48 -7.09
C ALA A 214 27.27 -10.21 -7.60
N THR A 215 28.40 -10.03 -6.91
CA THR A 215 29.69 -10.64 -7.26
C THR A 215 29.66 -12.16 -7.05
N TYR A 216 29.01 -12.62 -5.98
CA TYR A 216 28.83 -14.04 -5.69
C TYR A 216 27.98 -14.76 -6.76
N ILE A 217 26.83 -14.18 -7.11
CA ILE A 217 25.92 -14.73 -8.12
C ILE A 217 26.60 -14.79 -9.49
N ARG A 218 27.28 -13.70 -9.91
CA ARG A 218 28.00 -13.64 -11.18
C ARG A 218 29.05 -14.74 -11.32
N LYS A 219 29.80 -15.00 -10.24
CA LYS A 219 30.86 -16.01 -10.23
C LYS A 219 30.32 -17.44 -10.30
N ASN A 220 29.22 -17.72 -9.59
CA ASN A 220 28.63 -19.06 -9.54
C ASN A 220 27.84 -19.41 -10.81
N LEU A 221 27.17 -18.44 -11.45
CA LEU A 221 26.47 -18.65 -12.72
C LEU A 221 27.42 -19.05 -13.85
N GLN A 222 28.64 -18.51 -13.88
CA GLN A 222 29.64 -18.83 -14.91
C GLN A 222 30.17 -20.27 -14.84
N GLN A 223 29.88 -21.02 -13.78
CA GLN A 223 30.44 -22.36 -13.53
C GLN A 223 29.42 -23.50 -13.72
N MET A 224 28.17 -23.20 -14.10
CA MET A 224 27.12 -24.20 -14.23
C MET A 224 27.01 -24.73 -15.67
N HIS A 225 27.25 -26.03 -15.84
CA HIS A 225 27.02 -26.77 -17.09
C HIS A 225 26.27 -28.06 -16.76
N GLY A 226 25.08 -28.24 -17.35
CA GLY A 226 24.23 -29.42 -17.15
C GLY A 226 23.72 -29.99 -18.46
N SER A 227 23.50 -31.29 -18.53
CA SER A 227 23.00 -31.95 -19.75
C SER A 227 21.48 -32.08 -19.81
N ASN A 228 20.76 -31.92 -18.69
CA ASN A 228 19.29 -32.06 -18.59
C ASN A 228 18.65 -30.96 -17.73
N ALA A 229 17.51 -30.43 -18.18
CA ALA A 229 16.75 -29.41 -17.46
C ALA A 229 15.80 -30.09 -16.47
N ALA A 230 16.22 -30.21 -15.22
CA ALA A 230 15.41 -30.80 -14.15
C ALA A 230 14.48 -29.75 -13.50
N VAL A 231 13.50 -29.24 -14.25
CA VAL A 231 12.55 -28.22 -13.77
C VAL A 231 11.86 -28.66 -12.47
N GLN A 232 11.54 -29.96 -12.35
CA GLN A 232 10.94 -30.53 -11.14
C GLN A 232 11.83 -30.39 -9.90
N ASP A 233 13.12 -30.72 -10.03
CA ASP A 233 14.06 -30.61 -8.91
C ASP A 233 14.26 -29.16 -8.50
N ALA A 234 14.28 -28.24 -9.47
CA ALA A 234 14.34 -26.81 -9.20
C ALA A 234 13.10 -26.30 -8.46
N MET A 235 11.89 -26.76 -8.82
CA MET A 235 10.66 -26.40 -8.13
C MET A 235 10.61 -26.98 -6.71
N ASN A 236 11.08 -28.22 -6.52
CA ASN A 236 11.20 -28.83 -5.19
C ASN A 236 12.16 -28.05 -4.29
N ALA A 237 13.34 -27.69 -4.80
CA ALA A 237 14.30 -26.88 -4.06
C ALA A 237 13.72 -25.50 -3.70
N ALA A 238 13.05 -24.83 -4.64
CA ALA A 238 12.42 -23.53 -4.38
C ALA A 238 11.32 -23.62 -3.30
N LYS A 239 10.50 -24.67 -3.35
CA LYS A 239 9.50 -24.96 -2.33
C LYS A 239 10.15 -25.16 -0.95
N ASP A 240 11.20 -25.97 -0.86
CA ASP A 240 11.89 -26.25 0.39
C ASP A 240 12.49 -24.97 1.00
N MET A 241 13.07 -24.09 0.17
CA MET A 241 13.58 -22.78 0.61
C MET A 241 12.46 -21.91 1.23
N PHE A 242 11.29 -21.86 0.60
CA PHE A 242 10.15 -21.11 1.15
C PHE A 242 9.55 -21.73 2.41
N GLU A 243 9.57 -23.06 2.53
CA GLU A 243 9.11 -23.78 3.72
C GLU A 243 10.10 -23.59 4.90
N GLU A 244 11.40 -23.52 4.64
CA GLU A 244 12.41 -23.17 5.64
C GLU A 244 12.21 -21.76 6.19
N GLU A 245 12.08 -20.75 5.31
CA GLU A 245 11.84 -19.37 5.74
C GLU A 245 10.50 -19.20 6.48
N ALA A 246 9.45 -19.91 6.05
CA ALA A 246 8.16 -19.93 6.73
C ALA A 246 8.28 -20.52 8.15
N ARG A 247 9.03 -21.62 8.33
CA ARG A 247 9.30 -22.22 9.65
C ARG A 247 10.11 -21.28 10.54
N ALA A 248 11.07 -20.55 9.96
CA ALA A 248 11.91 -19.59 10.68
C ALA A 248 11.15 -18.31 11.08
N LYS A 249 9.99 -18.02 10.45
CA LYS A 249 9.14 -16.84 10.71
C LYS A 249 9.88 -15.50 10.62
N ARG A 250 10.97 -15.44 9.87
CA ARG A 250 11.84 -14.24 9.76
C ARG A 250 11.21 -13.13 8.93
N ARG A 251 10.45 -13.49 7.89
CA ARG A 251 9.82 -12.55 6.94
C ARG A 251 8.36 -12.92 6.74
N LYS A 252 7.47 -12.30 7.53
CA LYS A 252 6.01 -12.43 7.38
C LYS A 252 5.48 -11.37 6.41
N ASN A 253 4.37 -11.66 5.74
CA ASN A 253 3.69 -10.75 4.80
C ASN A 253 4.55 -10.25 3.62
N VAL A 254 5.48 -11.09 3.15
CA VAL A 254 6.25 -10.89 1.92
C VAL A 254 5.72 -11.81 0.84
N LYS A 255 5.71 -11.36 -0.42
CA LYS A 255 5.31 -12.24 -1.52
C LYS A 255 6.46 -13.12 -1.95
N LYS A 256 6.13 -14.39 -2.10
CA LYS A 256 7.03 -15.44 -2.58
C LYS A 256 6.94 -15.47 -4.10
N VAL A 257 8.08 -15.38 -4.76
CA VAL A 257 8.16 -15.35 -6.22
C VAL A 257 9.18 -16.36 -6.70
N VAL A 258 8.80 -17.21 -7.65
CA VAL A 258 9.76 -18.02 -8.41
C VAL A 258 9.94 -17.38 -9.78
N VAL A 259 11.19 -17.05 -10.11
CA VAL A 259 11.57 -16.63 -11.46
C VAL A 259 12.21 -17.83 -12.16
N LEU A 260 11.49 -18.47 -13.08
CA LEU A 260 11.92 -19.66 -13.80
C LEU A 260 12.42 -19.30 -15.21
N PHE A 261 13.68 -19.57 -15.52
CA PHE A 261 14.21 -19.55 -16.88
C PHE A 261 14.21 -20.99 -17.40
N THR A 262 13.56 -21.25 -18.53
CA THR A 262 13.45 -22.61 -19.07
C THR A 262 13.42 -22.62 -20.59
N THR A 263 14.03 -23.65 -21.18
CA THR A 263 13.89 -24.02 -22.60
C THR A 263 12.82 -25.10 -22.82
N LYS A 264 12.27 -25.66 -21.74
CA LYS A 264 11.32 -26.79 -21.78
C LYS A 264 9.88 -26.33 -21.54
N ASP A 265 8.96 -27.01 -22.21
CA ASP A 265 7.52 -26.86 -22.01
C ASP A 265 7.12 -27.19 -20.57
N VAL A 266 6.24 -26.37 -20.01
CA VAL A 266 5.65 -26.56 -18.68
C VAL A 266 4.16 -26.29 -18.76
N GLU A 267 3.41 -27.37 -19.04
CA GLU A 267 1.95 -27.36 -19.22
C GLU A 267 1.24 -28.18 -18.14
N CYS A 268 0.62 -27.49 -17.18
CA CYS A 268 -0.08 -28.02 -16.03
C CYS A 268 -1.58 -27.69 -16.01
N GLU A 269 -2.03 -26.60 -16.63
CA GLU A 269 -3.45 -26.21 -16.63
C GLU A 269 -4.26 -26.97 -17.69
N LYS A 270 -3.70 -27.20 -18.88
CA LYS A 270 -4.36 -28.01 -19.93
C LYS A 270 -4.60 -29.47 -19.51
N ARG A 271 -3.79 -30.01 -18.58
CA ARG A 271 -3.92 -31.39 -18.08
C ARG A 271 -5.07 -31.58 -17.09
N LYS A 272 -5.64 -30.52 -16.50
CA LYS A 272 -6.82 -30.61 -15.61
C LYS A 272 -8.10 -31.08 -16.33
N MET A 273 -8.17 -30.96 -17.66
CA MET A 273 -9.36 -31.36 -18.43
C MET A 273 -9.42 -32.86 -18.77
N ILE A 274 -8.35 -33.62 -18.55
CA ILE A 274 -8.33 -35.09 -18.73
C ILE A 274 -8.44 -35.72 -17.34
N LYS A 275 -9.66 -36.11 -16.96
CA LYS A 275 -9.97 -36.69 -15.64
C LYS A 275 -9.19 -37.99 -15.34
N SER A 276 -8.98 -38.18 -14.04
CA SER A 276 -8.78 -39.44 -13.31
C SER A 276 -7.34 -39.94 -13.12
N LYS A 277 -7.00 -40.22 -11.85
CA LYS A 277 -5.85 -40.98 -11.34
C LYS A 277 -4.46 -40.49 -11.71
N ILE A 278 -3.89 -39.59 -10.91
CA ILE A 278 -2.45 -39.61 -10.63
C ILE A 278 -2.27 -39.23 -9.15
N ASP A 279 -2.33 -40.25 -8.28
CA ASP A 279 -1.80 -40.22 -6.91
C ASP A 279 -0.27 -40.30 -6.96
N ASP A 280 0.37 -39.28 -7.56
CA ASP A 280 1.81 -39.15 -7.54
C ASP A 280 2.18 -37.74 -7.11
N GLU A 281 2.34 -37.57 -5.78
CA GLU A 281 2.84 -36.36 -5.11
C GLU A 281 4.14 -35.82 -5.76
N SER A 282 4.83 -36.63 -6.56
CA SER A 282 6.09 -36.28 -7.22
C SER A 282 5.95 -35.54 -8.54
N SER A 283 4.76 -35.42 -9.16
CA SER A 283 4.69 -34.76 -10.48
C SER A 283 4.93 -33.23 -10.39
N LEU A 284 5.77 -32.69 -11.29
CA LEU A 284 6.07 -31.24 -11.42
C LEU A 284 4.83 -30.34 -11.27
N CYS A 285 3.73 -30.71 -11.91
CA CYS A 285 2.51 -29.91 -11.87
C CYS A 285 1.80 -29.90 -10.51
N GLN A 286 1.90 -30.98 -9.72
CA GLN A 286 1.36 -30.98 -8.37
C GLN A 286 2.18 -30.07 -7.45
N VAL A 287 3.52 -30.06 -7.60
CA VAL A 287 4.40 -29.14 -6.87
C VAL A 287 4.03 -27.70 -7.19
N ILE A 288 3.89 -27.35 -8.47
CA ILE A 288 3.50 -25.99 -8.91
C ILE A 288 2.11 -25.60 -8.39
N VAL A 289 1.11 -26.49 -8.50
CA VAL A 289 -0.25 -26.21 -8.00
C VAL A 289 -0.24 -25.98 -6.49
N LYS A 290 0.51 -26.78 -5.73
CA LYS A 290 0.67 -26.59 -4.29
C LYS A 290 1.31 -25.23 -3.97
N MET A 291 2.42 -24.90 -4.63
CA MET A 291 3.10 -23.62 -4.45
C MET A 291 2.19 -22.42 -4.77
N LYS A 292 1.40 -22.49 -5.86
CA LYS A 292 0.38 -21.47 -6.16
C LYS A 292 -0.64 -21.34 -5.04
N GLY A 293 -1.12 -22.46 -4.49
CA GLY A 293 -2.02 -22.51 -3.34
C GLY A 293 -1.44 -21.87 -2.08
N ASP A 294 -0.13 -22.02 -1.87
CA ASP A 294 0.63 -21.40 -0.78
C ASP A 294 0.98 -19.91 -1.05
N GLY A 295 0.45 -19.33 -2.12
CA GLY A 295 0.59 -17.91 -2.47
C GLY A 295 1.87 -17.56 -3.24
N VAL A 296 2.59 -18.56 -3.79
CA VAL A 296 3.76 -18.33 -4.64
C VAL A 296 3.33 -17.82 -6.01
N THR A 297 3.94 -16.73 -6.46
CA THR A 297 3.77 -16.19 -7.82
C THR A 297 4.88 -16.72 -8.72
N PHE A 298 4.53 -17.16 -9.92
CA PHE A 298 5.51 -17.58 -10.93
C PHE A 298 5.72 -16.47 -11.95
N VAL A 299 6.98 -16.16 -12.25
CA VAL A 299 7.44 -15.37 -13.38
C VAL A 299 8.31 -16.31 -14.23
N VAL A 300 7.92 -16.55 -15.47
CA VAL A 300 8.61 -17.50 -16.35
C VAL A 300 9.25 -16.76 -17.51
N VAL A 301 10.55 -16.92 -17.65
CA VAL A 301 11.31 -16.46 -18.81
C VAL A 301 11.48 -17.65 -19.75
N ALA A 302 10.73 -17.63 -20.85
CA ALA A 302 10.85 -18.60 -21.93
C ALA A 302 12.10 -18.29 -22.75
N VAL A 303 13.02 -19.26 -22.81
CA VAL A 303 14.29 -19.18 -23.54
C VAL A 303 14.20 -20.10 -24.76
N LYS A 304 14.76 -19.68 -25.90
CA LYS A 304 14.82 -20.52 -27.09
C LYS A 304 15.85 -21.63 -26.92
N GLU A 305 15.53 -22.79 -27.46
CA GLU A 305 16.51 -23.86 -27.62
C GLU A 305 17.50 -23.49 -28.75
N ALA A 306 18.78 -23.80 -28.55
CA ALA A 306 19.84 -23.42 -29.48
C ALA A 306 19.56 -24.00 -30.88
N GLY A 307 19.50 -23.14 -31.88
CA GLY A 307 19.21 -23.52 -33.26
C GLY A 307 17.72 -23.63 -33.60
N THR A 308 16.81 -23.32 -32.66
CA THR A 308 15.37 -23.23 -32.90
C THR A 308 14.88 -21.78 -32.88
N ASN A 309 13.73 -21.54 -33.50
CA ASN A 309 13.05 -20.23 -33.43
C ASN A 309 11.87 -20.22 -32.46
N ASP A 310 11.49 -21.39 -31.94
CA ASP A 310 10.29 -21.58 -31.13
C ASP A 310 10.60 -21.42 -29.65
N TYR A 311 9.68 -20.79 -28.93
CA TYR A 311 9.71 -20.70 -27.47
C TYR A 311 8.95 -21.88 -26.86
N PRO A 312 9.33 -22.34 -25.66
CA PRO A 312 8.56 -23.35 -24.95
C PRO A 312 7.14 -22.87 -24.65
N VAL A 313 6.22 -23.82 -24.59
CA VAL A 313 4.82 -23.63 -24.20
C VAL A 313 4.71 -23.68 -22.67
N ILE A 314 4.22 -22.59 -22.08
CA ILE A 314 4.12 -22.40 -20.64
C ILE A 314 2.69 -22.00 -20.27
N ASP A 315 2.08 -22.65 -19.29
CA ASP A 315 0.74 -22.29 -18.77
C ASP A 315 0.69 -22.13 -17.23
N ILE A 316 1.85 -22.10 -16.57
CA ILE A 316 1.95 -22.05 -15.12
C ILE A 316 1.97 -20.62 -14.54
N ALA A 317 1.95 -19.59 -15.37
CA ALA A 317 1.90 -18.19 -14.97
C ALA A 317 0.89 -17.43 -15.84
N SER A 318 0.38 -16.30 -15.36
CA SER A 318 -0.44 -15.42 -16.21
C SER A 318 0.39 -14.92 -17.38
N SER A 319 -0.27 -14.54 -18.47
CA SER A 319 0.39 -14.01 -19.67
C SER A 319 1.36 -12.85 -19.37
N CYS A 320 1.05 -12.07 -18.34
CA CYS A 320 1.80 -10.93 -17.81
C CYS A 320 3.13 -11.28 -17.14
N ASN A 321 3.27 -12.55 -16.76
CA ASN A 321 4.42 -13.10 -16.07
C ASN A 321 5.15 -14.14 -16.94
N ILE A 322 4.73 -14.34 -18.19
CA ILE A 322 5.46 -15.13 -19.18
C ILE A 322 6.21 -14.18 -20.10
N ILE A 323 7.52 -14.12 -19.90
CA ILE A 323 8.42 -13.22 -20.61
C ILE A 323 9.19 -14.03 -21.65
N ARG A 324 9.26 -13.54 -22.88
CA ARG A 324 10.15 -14.11 -23.90
C ARG A 324 11.51 -13.41 -23.80
N ASN A 325 12.59 -14.17 -23.87
CA ASN A 325 13.94 -13.61 -23.86
C ASN A 325 14.08 -12.55 -24.98
N SER A 326 14.15 -11.27 -24.60
CA SER A 326 14.14 -10.11 -25.50
C SER A 326 15.10 -9.03 -25.00
N GLU A 327 15.34 -7.99 -25.81
CA GLU A 327 16.23 -6.88 -25.42
C GLU A 327 15.78 -6.16 -24.12
N ASN A 328 14.49 -6.20 -23.78
CA ASN A 328 13.92 -5.53 -22.60
C ASN A 328 13.72 -6.45 -21.39
N LEU A 329 14.32 -7.64 -21.40
CA LEU A 329 14.11 -8.68 -20.38
C LEU A 329 14.23 -8.18 -18.93
N ASN A 330 15.18 -7.30 -18.64
CA ASN A 330 15.36 -6.72 -17.30
C ASN A 330 14.13 -5.92 -16.85
N ILE A 331 13.59 -5.07 -17.73
CA ILE A 331 12.43 -4.23 -17.44
C ILE A 331 11.19 -5.10 -17.27
N ASP A 332 11.03 -6.12 -18.13
CA ASP A 332 9.88 -7.01 -18.06
C ASP A 332 9.88 -7.84 -16.77
N ILE A 333 11.05 -8.34 -16.33
CA ILE A 333 11.17 -9.02 -15.03
C ILE A 333 10.84 -8.05 -13.90
N LEU A 334 11.39 -6.83 -13.89
CA LEU A 334 11.09 -5.84 -12.86
C LEU A 334 9.60 -5.47 -12.81
N ARG A 335 8.94 -5.41 -13.97
CA ARG A 335 7.50 -5.17 -14.07
C ARG A 335 6.71 -6.34 -13.47
N SER A 336 7.07 -7.59 -13.80
CA SER A 336 6.44 -8.77 -13.20
C SER A 336 6.69 -8.86 -11.69
N LEU A 337 7.89 -8.52 -11.22
CA LEU A 337 8.19 -8.44 -9.78
C LEU A 337 7.40 -7.32 -9.09
N CYS A 338 7.23 -6.16 -9.73
CA CYS A 338 6.38 -5.09 -9.21
C CYS A 338 4.93 -5.55 -9.06
N ARG A 339 4.39 -6.19 -10.10
CA ARG A 339 3.03 -6.77 -10.07
C ARG A 339 2.89 -7.90 -9.04
N ALA A 340 3.95 -8.68 -8.80
CA ALA A 340 3.98 -9.67 -7.73
C ALA A 340 4.01 -9.01 -6.34
N ASN A 341 4.72 -7.88 -6.20
CA ASN A 341 4.78 -7.08 -4.97
C ASN A 341 3.51 -6.28 -4.72
N CYS A 342 2.59 -6.21 -5.69
CA CYS A 342 1.25 -5.69 -5.48
C CYS A 342 0.25 -6.78 -5.08
N PHE A 343 -0.24 -6.71 -3.85
CA PHE A 343 -1.13 -7.72 -3.31
C PHE A 343 -1.92 -7.28 -2.07
N CYS A 344 -3.02 -7.97 -1.83
CA CYS A 344 -3.75 -7.94 -0.58
C CYS A 344 -3.21 -8.93 0.45
N THR A 345 -3.23 -8.54 1.72
CA THR A 345 -3.03 -9.44 2.86
C THR A 345 -4.09 -10.56 2.86
N GLN A 346 -3.84 -11.66 3.57
CA GLN A 346 -4.65 -12.90 3.48
C GLN A 346 -6.17 -12.72 3.65
N ASP A 347 -6.61 -11.76 4.47
CA ASP A 347 -8.03 -11.53 4.76
C ASP A 347 -8.73 -10.62 3.73
N PHE A 348 -8.02 -10.17 2.71
CA PHE A 348 -8.53 -9.24 1.71
C PHE A 348 -8.41 -9.82 0.30
N VAL A 349 -9.39 -9.49 -0.54
CA VAL A 349 -9.48 -9.89 -1.95
C VAL A 349 -9.08 -8.69 -2.80
N GLN A 350 -8.13 -8.89 -3.71
CA GLN A 350 -7.70 -7.86 -4.66
C GLN A 350 -8.79 -7.58 -5.68
N PHE A 351 -9.08 -6.30 -5.93
CA PHE A 351 -9.87 -5.92 -7.09
C PHE A 351 -9.12 -6.24 -8.37
N ASP A 352 -9.81 -6.96 -9.23
CA ASP A 352 -9.33 -7.44 -10.52
C ASP A 352 -10.42 -7.15 -11.54
N ARG A 353 -10.03 -6.58 -12.68
CA ARG A 353 -10.95 -6.30 -13.78
C ARG A 353 -10.95 -7.53 -14.67
N HIS A 354 -12.02 -8.32 -14.61
CA HIS A 354 -12.21 -9.50 -15.46
C HIS A 354 -11.83 -9.20 -16.92
N GLY A 355 -10.73 -9.78 -17.40
CA GLY A 355 -10.23 -9.61 -18.77
C GLY A 355 -8.87 -8.89 -18.90
N ASP A 356 -8.36 -8.22 -17.86
CA ASP A 356 -7.00 -7.67 -17.81
C ASP A 356 -6.21 -8.22 -16.61
N GLU A 357 -5.74 -9.47 -16.74
CA GLU A 357 -4.98 -10.17 -15.69
C GLU A 357 -3.66 -9.47 -15.29
N CYS A 358 -3.25 -8.43 -16.03
CA CYS A 358 -2.00 -7.73 -15.85
C CYS A 358 -2.13 -6.49 -14.97
N GLU A 359 -3.32 -5.92 -14.89
CA GLU A 359 -3.62 -4.75 -14.09
C GLU A 359 -4.12 -5.19 -12.71
N LYS A 360 -3.20 -5.25 -11.74
CA LYS A 360 -3.60 -5.27 -10.34
C LYS A 360 -3.89 -3.85 -9.90
N TYR A 361 -5.12 -3.62 -9.47
CA TYR A 361 -5.57 -2.36 -8.89
C TYR A 361 -5.01 -2.25 -7.47
N ALA A 362 -4.78 -1.05 -6.95
CA ALA A 362 -4.26 -0.90 -5.59
C ALA A 362 -5.36 -1.11 -4.51
N GLU A 363 -6.50 -1.70 -4.85
CA GLU A 363 -7.68 -1.80 -3.98
C GLU A 363 -7.90 -3.22 -3.45
N CYS A 364 -8.04 -3.35 -2.12
CA CYS A 364 -8.20 -4.60 -1.40
C CYS A 364 -9.48 -4.60 -0.57
N TYR A 365 -10.23 -5.71 -0.63
CA TYR A 365 -11.60 -5.76 -0.10
C TYR A 365 -11.81 -6.89 0.90
N ARG A 366 -12.47 -6.60 2.00
CA ARG A 366 -12.90 -7.62 2.97
C ARG A 366 -14.37 -7.42 3.33
N THR A 367 -15.18 -8.43 3.06
CA THR A 367 -16.60 -8.44 3.46
C THR A 367 -16.70 -8.66 4.96
N ASN A 368 -17.62 -7.93 5.60
CA ASN A 368 -17.89 -8.08 7.03
C ASN A 368 -19.16 -8.88 7.26
N LEU A 369 -19.09 -9.83 8.19
CA LEU A 369 -20.15 -10.80 8.49
C LEU A 369 -21.25 -10.26 9.41
N MET A 370 -21.01 -9.13 10.07
CA MET A 370 -21.98 -8.51 10.96
C MET A 370 -22.59 -7.29 10.24
N PRO A 371 -23.90 -7.29 9.94
CA PRO A 371 -24.54 -6.11 9.40
C PRO A 371 -24.57 -5.03 10.49
N LEU A 372 -24.36 -3.76 10.10
CA LEU A 372 -24.32 -2.62 11.00
C LEU A 372 -25.08 -1.44 10.40
N PRO A 373 -25.53 -0.48 11.23
CA PRO A 373 -25.87 0.87 10.75
C PRO A 373 -24.67 1.49 10.02
N LYS A 374 -24.94 2.35 9.03
CA LYS A 374 -23.92 2.84 8.10
C LYS A 374 -22.77 3.57 8.82
N GLU A 375 -23.05 4.43 9.79
CA GLU A 375 -21.99 5.12 10.57
C GLU A 375 -21.09 4.15 11.35
N SER A 376 -21.67 3.09 11.92
CA SER A 376 -20.90 2.06 12.64
C SER A 376 -20.07 1.22 11.67
N ALA A 377 -20.59 0.94 10.47
CA ALA A 377 -19.83 0.27 9.42
C ALA A 377 -18.65 1.12 8.93
N VAL A 378 -18.81 2.46 8.86
CA VAL A 378 -17.71 3.38 8.53
C VAL A 378 -16.61 3.26 9.59
N TYR A 379 -16.97 3.38 10.87
CA TYR A 379 -16.01 3.25 11.97
C TYR A 379 -15.29 1.89 11.97
N ALA A 380 -16.01 0.81 11.66
CA ALA A 380 -15.42 -0.53 11.54
C ALA A 380 -14.39 -0.64 10.41
N CYS A 381 -14.56 0.10 9.31
CA CYS A 381 -13.55 0.15 8.25
C CYS A 381 -12.38 1.07 8.58
N GLU A 382 -12.63 2.18 9.29
CA GLU A 382 -11.56 3.07 9.76
C GLU A 382 -10.58 2.38 10.72
N ASP A 383 -11.05 1.42 11.54
CA ASP A 383 -10.21 0.61 12.44
C ASP A 383 -9.15 -0.21 11.70
N VAL A 384 -9.42 -0.58 10.44
CA VAL A 384 -8.44 -1.24 9.55
C VAL A 384 -7.81 -0.31 8.53
N ASN A 385 -7.83 1.00 8.80
CA ASN A 385 -7.32 2.04 7.91
C ASN A 385 -7.94 1.98 6.51
N GLY A 386 -9.23 1.65 6.45
CA GLY A 386 -10.01 1.51 5.23
C GLY A 386 -11.27 2.36 5.24
N VAL A 387 -12.04 2.23 4.16
CA VAL A 387 -13.32 2.92 3.96
C VAL A 387 -14.38 1.94 3.46
N ILE A 388 -15.65 2.33 3.51
CA ILE A 388 -16.68 1.60 2.76
C ILE A 388 -16.51 1.96 1.27
N PRO A 389 -16.48 0.97 0.35
CA PRO A 389 -16.07 1.21 -1.02
C PRO A 389 -17.02 2.11 -1.81
N TYR A 390 -16.45 3.09 -2.48
CA TYR A 390 -17.19 3.97 -3.40
C TYR A 390 -17.30 3.31 -4.76
N VAL A 391 -18.53 3.11 -5.23
CA VAL A 391 -18.81 2.52 -6.52
C VAL A 391 -18.88 3.62 -7.58
N TYR A 392 -17.90 3.66 -8.48
CA TYR A 392 -17.78 4.66 -9.54
C TYR A 392 -17.73 4.06 -10.95
N SER A 393 -17.74 2.74 -11.08
CA SER A 393 -17.75 2.05 -12.36
C SER A 393 -18.61 0.78 -12.28
N GLN A 394 -19.02 0.27 -13.44
CA GLN A 394 -19.75 -0.98 -13.52
C GLN A 394 -18.89 -2.15 -13.04
N GLU A 395 -17.60 -2.15 -13.38
CA GLU A 395 -16.66 -3.21 -13.01
C GLU A 395 -16.49 -3.31 -11.50
N LYS A 396 -16.38 -2.17 -10.80
CA LYS A 396 -16.30 -2.15 -9.33
C LYS A 396 -17.61 -2.58 -8.69
N ASP A 397 -18.76 -2.16 -9.24
CA ASP A 397 -20.08 -2.59 -8.77
C ASP A 397 -20.25 -4.11 -8.89
N ASP A 398 -19.90 -4.67 -10.04
CA ASP A 398 -20.03 -6.10 -10.32
C ASP A 398 -19.07 -6.93 -9.46
N PHE A 399 -17.84 -6.47 -9.24
CA PHE A 399 -16.89 -7.12 -8.32
C PHE A 399 -17.41 -7.16 -6.88
N ILE A 400 -17.89 -6.02 -6.34
CA ILE A 400 -18.42 -5.95 -4.97
C ILE A 400 -19.68 -6.81 -4.83
N LYS A 401 -20.56 -6.83 -5.85
CA LYS A 401 -21.72 -7.75 -5.89
C LYS A 401 -21.27 -9.20 -5.82
N GLU A 402 -20.27 -9.60 -6.59
CA GLU A 402 -19.76 -10.97 -6.56
C GLU A 402 -19.22 -11.36 -5.17
N LEU A 403 -18.48 -10.46 -4.50
CA LEU A 403 -18.01 -10.69 -3.13
C LEU A 403 -19.18 -10.96 -2.17
N HIS A 404 -20.20 -10.10 -2.22
CA HIS A 404 -21.38 -10.22 -1.37
C HIS A 404 -22.25 -11.44 -1.71
N LEU A 405 -22.37 -11.80 -3.00
CA LEU A 405 -23.08 -12.99 -3.45
C LEU A 405 -22.39 -14.28 -2.97
N LYS A 406 -21.06 -14.36 -3.08
CA LYS A 406 -20.26 -15.49 -2.57
C LYS A 406 -20.41 -15.64 -1.06
N ALA A 407 -20.41 -14.51 -0.34
CA ALA A 407 -20.57 -14.49 1.11
C ALA A 407 -22.03 -14.67 1.59
N LYS A 408 -23.02 -14.59 0.69
CA LYS A 408 -24.46 -14.55 1.01
C LYS A 408 -24.84 -13.38 1.92
N PHE A 409 -24.14 -12.25 1.76
CA PHE A 409 -24.32 -11.04 2.56
C PHE A 409 -25.11 -10.01 1.77
N PHE A 410 -26.40 -9.89 2.07
CA PHE A 410 -27.31 -9.01 1.36
C PHE A 410 -28.49 -8.58 2.26
N PRO A 411 -28.96 -7.32 2.21
CA PRO A 411 -28.43 -6.18 1.45
C PRO A 411 -27.13 -5.61 2.06
N TYR A 412 -26.45 -4.70 1.36
CA TYR A 412 -25.20 -4.12 1.86
C TYR A 412 -24.99 -2.65 1.51
N TRP A 413 -24.26 -1.94 2.37
CA TRP A 413 -23.87 -0.54 2.19
C TRP A 413 -22.78 -0.37 1.13
N ILE A 414 -22.84 0.75 0.40
CA ILE A 414 -21.72 1.26 -0.41
C ILE A 414 -21.32 2.65 0.09
N GLY A 415 -20.13 3.11 -0.27
CA GLY A 415 -19.53 4.37 0.18
C GLY A 415 -20.27 5.61 -0.32
N ASN A 416 -20.93 5.51 -1.48
CA ASN A 416 -21.60 6.64 -2.14
C ASN A 416 -22.71 7.25 -1.27
N GLU A 417 -22.81 8.57 -1.35
CA GLU A 417 -23.83 9.39 -0.69
C GLU A 417 -24.33 10.46 -1.66
N CYS A 418 -25.59 10.88 -1.48
CA CYS A 418 -26.22 11.87 -2.35
C CYS A 418 -26.61 13.13 -1.58
N TYR A 419 -26.17 14.28 -2.07
CA TYR A 419 -26.52 15.59 -1.54
C TYR A 419 -27.07 16.46 -2.67
N ASP A 420 -28.22 17.10 -2.45
CA ASP A 420 -28.90 17.96 -3.43
C ASP A 420 -29.14 17.29 -4.80
N GLY A 421 -29.50 15.99 -4.77
CA GLY A 421 -29.76 15.19 -5.98
C GLY A 421 -28.52 14.77 -6.75
N ASN A 422 -27.32 15.13 -6.28
CA ASN A 422 -26.05 14.71 -6.86
C ASN A 422 -25.41 13.66 -5.95
N CYS A 423 -25.11 12.50 -6.53
CA CYS A 423 -24.50 11.39 -5.81
C CYS A 423 -23.01 11.39 -6.09
N TYR A 424 -22.24 11.57 -5.03
CA TYR A 424 -20.80 11.68 -5.12
C TYR A 424 -20.13 10.41 -4.56
N GLY A 425 -18.94 10.10 -5.09
CA GLY A 425 -17.90 9.46 -4.29
C GLY A 425 -17.37 10.44 -3.24
N THR A 426 -16.28 10.14 -2.52
CA THR A 426 -15.65 11.14 -1.65
C THR A 426 -15.44 12.48 -2.40
N THR A 427 -15.36 13.58 -1.67
CA THR A 427 -14.99 14.92 -2.18
C THR A 427 -13.59 14.99 -2.82
N ALA A 428 -12.85 13.87 -2.84
CA ALA A 428 -11.51 13.73 -3.39
C ALA A 428 -11.45 12.92 -4.71
N ALA A 429 -12.57 12.42 -5.24
CA ALA A 429 -12.58 11.76 -6.53
C ALA A 429 -12.26 12.75 -7.68
N PRO A 430 -11.38 12.40 -8.65
CA PRO A 430 -11.18 13.21 -9.84
C PRO A 430 -12.52 13.46 -10.53
N TYR A 431 -12.78 14.71 -10.91
CA TYR A 431 -14.04 15.26 -11.44
C TYR A 431 -14.63 14.55 -12.69
N TYR A 432 -13.98 13.50 -13.20
CA TYR A 432 -14.24 12.92 -14.52
C TYR A 432 -14.80 11.49 -14.51
N GLU A 433 -14.89 10.82 -13.35
CA GLU A 433 -15.29 9.40 -13.25
C GLU A 433 -16.49 9.12 -12.35
N THR A 434 -17.21 10.14 -11.88
CA THR A 434 -18.23 10.00 -10.83
C THR A 434 -19.66 9.78 -11.34
N ASN A 435 -19.86 9.44 -12.62
CA ASN A 435 -21.21 9.39 -13.22
C ASN A 435 -21.88 8.02 -13.21
N TYR A 436 -21.19 6.96 -12.78
CA TYR A 436 -21.82 5.64 -12.70
C TYR A 436 -22.88 5.60 -11.59
N GLN A 437 -24.08 5.15 -11.94
CA GLN A 437 -25.18 4.94 -11.00
C GLN A 437 -26.00 3.73 -11.43
N ASN A 438 -26.45 2.93 -10.45
CA ASN A 438 -27.20 1.70 -10.70
C ASN A 438 -28.54 1.65 -9.94
N TRP A 439 -29.31 2.74 -9.99
CA TRP A 439 -30.60 2.84 -9.29
C TRP A 439 -31.63 1.81 -9.73
N CYS A 440 -32.34 1.20 -8.77
CA CYS A 440 -33.53 0.37 -9.06
C CYS A 440 -34.74 1.25 -9.44
N THR A 441 -34.75 1.82 -10.64
CA THR A 441 -35.81 2.73 -11.12
C THR A 441 -37.19 2.07 -11.14
N ASN A 442 -37.27 0.75 -11.39
CA ASN A 442 -38.51 -0.04 -11.33
C ASN A 442 -39.12 -0.16 -9.92
N LYS A 443 -38.37 0.17 -8.87
CA LYS A 443 -38.82 0.25 -7.47
C LYS A 443 -38.99 1.70 -7.00
N GLY A 444 -38.91 2.66 -7.91
CA GLY A 444 -39.09 4.09 -7.63
C GLY A 444 -37.92 4.72 -6.89
N GLN A 445 -36.69 4.21 -7.09
CA GLN A 445 -35.44 4.81 -6.58
C GLN A 445 -34.84 5.79 -7.60
N PRO A 446 -34.09 6.83 -7.16
CA PRO A 446 -33.77 7.20 -5.77
C PRO A 446 -34.94 7.86 -5.03
N LYS A 447 -35.02 7.66 -3.71
CA LYS A 447 -35.95 8.35 -2.81
C LYS A 447 -35.19 9.14 -1.75
N PHE A 448 -34.74 10.35 -2.09
CA PHE A 448 -33.93 11.16 -1.16
C PHE A 448 -34.66 11.57 0.13
N GLY A 449 -35.99 11.47 0.17
CA GLY A 449 -36.74 11.60 1.43
C GLY A 449 -36.51 10.46 2.41
N ASP A 450 -35.99 9.31 1.95
CA ASP A 450 -35.64 8.16 2.78
C ASP A 450 -34.19 8.26 3.30
N GLY A 451 -33.46 9.36 3.02
CA GLY A 451 -32.07 9.58 3.40
C GLY A 451 -31.07 9.62 2.24
N ASN A 452 -29.83 9.99 2.56
CA ASN A 452 -28.77 10.28 1.58
C ASN A 452 -27.77 9.15 1.38
N CYS A 453 -27.79 8.11 2.22
CA CYS A 453 -26.90 6.97 2.13
C CYS A 453 -27.39 5.94 1.13
N ILE A 454 -26.46 5.26 0.45
CA ILE A 454 -26.79 4.31 -0.61
C ILE A 454 -26.46 2.89 -0.17
N TYR A 455 -27.38 1.98 -0.47
CA TYR A 455 -27.16 0.54 -0.31
C TYR A 455 -27.59 -0.23 -1.56
N VAL A 456 -27.00 -1.41 -1.74
CA VAL A 456 -27.38 -2.35 -2.80
C VAL A 456 -28.44 -3.30 -2.27
N GLY A 457 -29.59 -3.31 -2.95
CA GLY A 457 -30.77 -4.12 -2.64
C GLY A 457 -31.32 -4.83 -3.87
N GLN A 458 -32.35 -5.66 -3.70
CA GLN A 458 -32.89 -6.50 -4.77
C GLN A 458 -33.93 -5.71 -5.59
N CYS A 459 -33.65 -5.43 -6.86
CA CYS A 459 -34.63 -4.79 -7.74
C CYS A 459 -35.73 -5.78 -8.16
N SER A 460 -35.33 -6.94 -8.70
CA SER A 460 -36.26 -7.97 -9.23
C SER A 460 -35.53 -9.28 -9.56
N GLY A 461 -36.05 -10.42 -9.13
CA GLY A 461 -35.43 -11.72 -9.42
C GLY A 461 -33.97 -11.73 -8.98
N PHE A 462 -33.03 -12.00 -9.88
CA PHE A 462 -31.59 -11.97 -9.59
C PHE A 462 -30.93 -10.60 -9.80
N LYS A 463 -31.68 -9.56 -10.20
CA LYS A 463 -31.13 -8.21 -10.41
C LYS A 463 -31.10 -7.43 -9.09
N SER A 464 -29.94 -6.88 -8.76
CA SER A 464 -29.73 -5.92 -7.68
C SER A 464 -29.41 -4.53 -8.23
N GLY A 465 -29.57 -3.52 -7.38
CA GLY A 465 -29.29 -2.12 -7.70
C GLY A 465 -29.39 -1.24 -6.46
N TRP A 466 -29.23 0.06 -6.65
CA TRP A 466 -29.10 1.05 -5.59
C TRP A 466 -30.45 1.50 -5.06
N PHE A 467 -30.48 1.71 -3.74
CA PHE A 467 -31.58 2.25 -2.97
C PHE A 467 -31.02 3.31 -2.00
N SER A 468 -31.81 4.33 -1.68
CA SER A 468 -31.51 5.32 -0.66
C SER A 468 -32.04 4.90 0.71
N ALA A 469 -31.32 5.28 1.77
CA ALA A 469 -31.69 5.08 3.17
C ALA A 469 -31.03 6.14 4.07
N GLU A 470 -31.53 6.27 5.29
CA GLU A 470 -30.93 7.08 6.36
C GLU A 470 -29.59 6.49 6.77
N CYS A 471 -28.64 7.36 7.11
CA CYS A 471 -27.26 6.97 7.43
C CYS A 471 -27.11 6.53 8.89
N ASP A 472 -27.89 7.14 9.79
CA ASP A 472 -27.86 6.98 11.24
C ASP A 472 -29.00 6.09 11.77
N ASP A 473 -29.77 5.46 10.87
CA ASP A 473 -30.89 4.64 11.26
C ASP A 473 -30.45 3.34 11.98
N ILE A 474 -30.57 3.36 13.31
CA ILE A 474 -30.18 2.28 14.22
C ILE A 474 -31.00 0.99 13.95
N ILE A 475 -32.17 1.07 13.32
CA ILE A 475 -32.97 -0.13 12.99
C ILE A 475 -32.58 -0.75 11.63
N THR A 476 -31.84 -0.04 10.79
CA THR A 476 -31.49 -0.50 9.44
C THR A 476 -30.04 -1.00 9.37
N GLU A 477 -29.85 -2.26 9.76
CA GLU A 477 -28.56 -2.94 9.64
C GLU A 477 -28.37 -3.50 8.22
N LYS A 478 -27.20 -3.27 7.63
CA LYS A 478 -26.81 -3.91 6.36
C LYS A 478 -25.37 -4.38 6.43
N PHE A 479 -25.06 -5.42 5.65
CA PHE A 479 -23.69 -5.85 5.50
C PHE A 479 -22.85 -4.75 4.85
N PHE A 480 -21.54 -4.87 4.91
CA PHE A 480 -20.64 -3.91 4.28
C PHE A 480 -19.31 -4.58 3.97
N THR A 481 -18.55 -3.93 3.10
CA THR A 481 -17.19 -4.32 2.76
C THR A 481 -16.27 -3.18 3.16
N CYS A 482 -15.07 -3.50 3.64
CA CYS A 482 -14.02 -2.49 3.81
C CYS A 482 -13.05 -2.58 2.65
N GLU A 483 -12.76 -1.43 2.07
CA GLU A 483 -11.72 -1.19 1.06
C GLU A 483 -10.50 -0.60 1.75
N VAL A 484 -9.33 -1.20 1.51
CA VAL A 484 -8.02 -0.72 1.98
C VAL A 484 -7.06 -0.68 0.79
N ASP A 485 -5.98 0.08 0.93
CA ASP A 485 -4.90 0.08 -0.04
C ASP A 485 -4.17 -1.27 -0.06
N ALA A 486 -3.82 -1.73 -1.25
CA ALA A 486 -3.00 -2.89 -1.47
C ALA A 486 -1.57 -2.63 -0.99
N CYS A 487 -0.94 -3.70 -0.51
CA CYS A 487 0.50 -3.70 -0.32
C CYS A 487 1.13 -3.56 -1.71
N SER A 488 2.04 -2.61 -1.88
CA SER A 488 2.70 -2.31 -3.15
C SER A 488 4.02 -1.64 -2.86
N VAL A 489 4.97 -1.57 -3.80
CA VAL A 489 6.30 -0.96 -3.57
C VAL A 489 6.34 0.41 -2.84
N ASN A 490 5.24 1.18 -2.85
CA ASN A 490 5.10 2.46 -2.17
C ASN A 490 4.26 2.40 -0.86
N ASN A 491 3.52 1.31 -0.61
CA ASN A 491 2.64 1.12 0.55
C ASN A 491 2.91 -0.22 1.24
N TYR A 492 3.69 -0.20 2.33
CA TYR A 492 4.05 -1.40 3.08
C TYR A 492 2.97 -1.76 4.10
N CYS A 493 2.49 -3.00 4.08
CA CYS A 493 1.54 -3.51 5.06
C CYS A 493 2.26 -4.28 6.18
N PRO A 494 2.40 -3.74 7.40
CA PRO A 494 2.84 -4.52 8.55
C PRO A 494 1.78 -5.56 8.95
N VAL A 495 2.19 -6.60 9.68
CA VAL A 495 1.27 -7.58 10.27
C VAL A 495 0.49 -6.87 11.38
N SER A 496 -0.85 -6.86 11.31
CA SER A 496 -1.68 -6.56 12.48
C SER A 496 -1.40 -7.63 13.54
N ASN A 497 -0.93 -7.21 14.72
CA ASN A 497 -0.59 -8.11 15.82
C ASN A 497 -1.77 -8.93 16.33
#